data_AF-A0A954LE90-F1
#
_entry.id   AF-A0A954LE90-F1
#
_cell.length_a   1.000
_cell.length_b   1.000
_cell.length_c   1.000
_cell.angle_alpha   90.00
_cell.angle_beta   90.00
_cell.angle_gamma   90.00
#
_symmetry.space_group_name_H-M   'P 1'
#
loop_
_entity.id
_entity.type
_entity.pdbx_description
1 polymer ?
#
loop_
_entity_poly.entity_id
_entity_poly.type
_entity_poly.pdbx_seq_one_letter_code
_entity_poly.pdbx_strand_id
1 'polypeptide(L)'
;AAHIMIRGEYDKPGDEVERNTPGFLPPLVTAGEYPTRMDLAKWLTARDNPLTARVAVNRFWQQLFGVGLVKTSEDFGSQGESPRHPELLDYLALQFIDSGWDVKAIMRSMVLSETYQQTSHASRERYTADPRNRQLARGSRFRLDAEVVRDEVLAVSGLLNCTQFGKSVKPPQPAGLWETVAMPTSYPNSYTPDEGGKAFRRSLYTFWKRGLPPPQMTIFDAPTRESCTARRERTNTPLQALLLMNEEQYFAAAQNWAESLLEKAQLTDAQRISQAYEMITAHIPEPQTLDELQQGLDAFRELYRSDSAAVDAMLAANRLADNEASAEAESATTASATTTQANANTAADLSAKRSELAAWTMLVHSLLNLDITKTRE
;
A
#
# COMPACT_ATOMS: atom_id res chain seq x y z
N ALA A 1 14.11 -36.12 -24.19
CA ALA A 1 12.93 -35.82 -24.99
C ALA A 1 11.87 -35.14 -24.13
N ALA A 2 11.45 -33.92 -24.48
CA ALA A 2 10.20 -33.35 -24.00
C ALA A 2 9.15 -33.59 -25.09
N HIS A 3 7.90 -33.90 -24.71
CA HIS A 3 6.84 -34.20 -25.68
C HIS A 3 5.67 -33.23 -25.52
N ILE A 4 5.00 -32.90 -26.63
CA ILE A 4 3.71 -32.23 -26.57
C ILE A 4 2.68 -33.21 -26.01
N MET A 5 2.03 -32.87 -24.90
CA MET A 5 0.96 -33.71 -24.34
C MET A 5 -0.34 -33.44 -25.08
N ILE A 6 -0.90 -34.47 -25.72
CA ILE A 6 -2.12 -34.34 -26.52
C ILE A 6 -3.26 -33.92 -25.60
N ARG A 7 -3.82 -32.72 -25.83
CA ARG A 7 -4.83 -32.08 -24.97
C ARG A 7 -4.37 -31.83 -23.53
N GLY A 8 -3.07 -31.87 -23.26
CA GLY A 8 -2.51 -31.71 -21.92
C GLY A 8 -2.60 -32.97 -21.04
N GLU A 9 -2.99 -34.12 -21.59
CA GLU A 9 -3.07 -35.38 -20.84
C GLU A 9 -1.66 -35.97 -20.65
N TYR A 10 -1.25 -36.16 -19.39
CA TYR A 10 0.13 -36.53 -19.03
C TYR A 10 0.55 -37.92 -19.53
N ASP A 11 -0.41 -38.78 -19.82
CA ASP A 11 -0.23 -40.16 -20.29
C ASP A 11 -0.37 -40.29 -21.82
N LYS A 12 -0.59 -39.18 -22.55
CA LYS A 12 -0.70 -39.16 -24.01
C LYS A 12 0.39 -38.28 -24.65
N PRO A 13 1.65 -38.76 -24.67
CA PRO A 13 2.73 -38.05 -25.35
C PRO A 13 2.50 -38.04 -26.86
N GLY A 14 2.61 -36.86 -27.47
CA GLY A 14 2.70 -36.65 -28.90
C GLY A 14 4.15 -36.41 -29.33
N ASP A 15 4.34 -35.52 -30.30
CA ASP A 15 5.63 -35.26 -30.92
C ASP A 15 6.68 -34.78 -29.92
N GLU A 16 7.92 -35.23 -30.12
CA GLU A 16 9.08 -34.72 -29.40
C GLU A 16 9.33 -33.26 -29.81
N VAL A 17 9.65 -32.42 -28.84
CA VAL A 17 9.97 -31.01 -29.04
C VAL A 17 11.31 -30.65 -28.43
N GLU A 18 12.02 -29.79 -29.14
CA GLU A 18 13.26 -29.17 -28.69
C GLU A 18 13.00 -27.78 -28.10
N ARG A 19 14.04 -27.21 -27.49
CA ARG A 19 13.99 -25.85 -26.98
C ARG A 19 13.87 -24.89 -28.16
N ASN A 20 12.77 -24.14 -28.25
CA ASN A 20 12.64 -23.08 -29.24
C ASN A 20 11.58 -22.05 -28.79
N THR A 21 11.45 -20.96 -29.55
CA THR A 21 10.37 -19.98 -29.40
C THR A 21 9.20 -20.31 -30.33
N PRO A 22 7.98 -19.77 -30.07
CA PRO A 22 6.85 -19.97 -30.97
C PRO A 22 7.16 -19.44 -32.39
N GLY A 23 6.93 -20.26 -33.42
CA GLY A 23 7.33 -19.94 -34.80
C GLY A 23 6.60 -18.77 -35.47
N PHE A 24 5.53 -18.24 -34.86
CA PHE A 24 4.85 -17.02 -35.32
C PHE A 24 5.50 -15.73 -34.78
N LEU A 25 6.48 -15.85 -33.89
CA LEU A 25 7.30 -14.75 -33.37
C LEU A 25 8.67 -14.76 -34.06
N PRO A 26 9.49 -13.70 -33.90
CA PRO A 26 10.84 -13.69 -34.42
C PRO A 26 11.62 -14.94 -33.99
N PRO A 27 12.51 -15.48 -34.83
CA PRO A 27 13.27 -16.67 -34.50
C PRO A 27 14.24 -16.42 -33.34
N LEU A 28 14.45 -17.43 -32.51
CA LEU A 28 15.47 -17.38 -31.46
C LEU A 28 16.86 -17.47 -32.08
N VAL A 29 17.71 -16.48 -31.80
CA VAL A 29 19.12 -16.51 -32.18
C VAL A 29 19.93 -17.18 -31.07
N THR A 30 20.65 -18.26 -31.39
CA THR A 30 21.47 -19.00 -30.44
C THR A 30 22.96 -18.76 -30.69
N ALA A 31 23.75 -18.65 -29.62
CA ALA A 31 25.21 -18.52 -29.71
C ALA A 31 25.96 -19.87 -29.73
N GLY A 32 25.25 -20.98 -29.51
CA GLY A 32 25.83 -22.33 -29.46
C GLY A 32 24.86 -23.40 -29.94
N GLU A 33 25.24 -24.66 -29.74
CA GLU A 33 24.50 -25.84 -30.22
C GLU A 33 23.07 -25.92 -29.64
N TYR A 34 22.87 -25.46 -28.40
CA TYR A 34 21.56 -25.48 -27.74
C TYR A 34 21.18 -24.10 -27.20
N PRO A 35 19.90 -23.70 -27.31
CA PRO A 35 19.38 -22.50 -26.67
C PRO A 35 19.64 -22.47 -25.16
N THR A 36 20.18 -21.34 -24.70
CA THR A 36 20.41 -21.04 -23.29
C THR A 36 19.34 -20.11 -22.73
N ARG A 37 19.27 -20.00 -21.39
CA ARG A 37 18.42 -19.00 -20.73
C ARG A 37 18.81 -17.55 -21.09
N MET A 38 20.09 -17.31 -21.41
CA MET A 38 20.57 -16.01 -21.83
C MET A 38 20.09 -15.68 -23.25
N ASP A 39 20.05 -16.65 -24.15
CA ASP A 39 19.51 -16.47 -25.51
C ASP A 39 18.02 -16.10 -25.45
N LEU A 40 17.24 -16.82 -24.60
CA LEU A 40 15.83 -16.48 -24.37
C LEU A 40 15.66 -15.07 -23.80
N ALA A 41 16.50 -14.67 -22.83
CA ALA A 41 16.43 -13.34 -22.25
C ALA A 41 16.71 -12.24 -23.29
N LYS A 42 17.74 -12.42 -24.12
CA LYS A 42 18.07 -11.50 -25.23
C LYS A 42 16.96 -11.44 -26.27
N TRP A 43 16.34 -12.56 -26.59
CA TRP A 43 15.21 -12.63 -27.52
C TRP A 43 13.94 -11.96 -26.97
N LEU A 44 13.66 -12.11 -25.68
CA LEU A 44 12.54 -11.43 -25.02
C LEU A 44 12.70 -9.92 -25.07
N THR A 45 13.91 -9.40 -24.88
CA THR A 45 14.20 -7.96 -24.88
C THR A 45 14.75 -7.45 -26.23
N ALA A 46 14.68 -8.27 -27.27
CA ALA A 46 15.10 -7.86 -28.61
C ALA A 46 14.16 -6.76 -29.15
N ARG A 47 14.73 -5.82 -29.91
CA ARG A 47 13.98 -4.67 -30.45
C ARG A 47 12.84 -5.10 -31.38
N ASP A 48 13.03 -6.20 -32.10
CA ASP A 48 12.06 -6.80 -33.01
C ASP A 48 11.03 -7.68 -32.30
N ASN A 49 11.16 -7.91 -30.99
CA ASN A 49 10.14 -8.60 -30.21
C ASN A 49 8.89 -7.70 -30.07
N PRO A 50 7.72 -8.10 -30.59
CA PRO A 50 6.57 -7.22 -30.66
C PRO A 50 5.83 -7.08 -29.32
N LEU A 51 6.09 -7.92 -28.31
CA LEU A 51 5.22 -8.00 -27.14
C LEU A 51 5.84 -7.41 -25.88
N THR A 52 7.11 -7.71 -25.59
CA THR A 52 7.69 -7.45 -24.26
C THR A 52 7.59 -5.99 -23.83
N ALA A 53 7.97 -5.05 -24.71
CA ALA A 53 7.92 -3.62 -24.40
C ALA A 53 6.47 -3.11 -24.26
N ARG A 54 5.56 -3.55 -25.16
CA ARG A 54 4.14 -3.18 -25.11
C ARG A 54 3.47 -3.68 -23.83
N VAL A 55 3.71 -4.93 -23.45
CA VAL A 55 3.18 -5.52 -22.21
C VAL A 55 3.73 -4.79 -20.99
N ALA A 56 5.04 -4.52 -20.95
CA ALA A 56 5.66 -3.81 -19.82
C ALA A 56 5.09 -2.39 -19.64
N VAL A 57 5.07 -1.60 -20.73
CA VAL A 57 4.51 -0.24 -20.73
C VAL A 57 3.04 -0.22 -20.37
N ASN A 58 2.24 -1.18 -20.87
CA ASN A 58 0.83 -1.26 -20.51
C ASN A 58 0.61 -1.52 -19.02
N ARG A 59 1.49 -2.30 -18.38
CA ARG A 59 1.46 -2.52 -16.92
C ARG A 59 1.84 -1.25 -16.15
N PHE A 60 2.86 -0.52 -16.58
CA PHE A 60 3.21 0.77 -15.98
C PHE A 60 2.08 1.79 -16.13
N TRP A 61 1.49 1.86 -17.33
CA TRP A 61 0.31 2.67 -17.60
C TRP A 61 -0.85 2.29 -16.66
N GLN A 62 -1.16 1.00 -16.55
CA GLN A 62 -2.20 0.53 -15.65
C GLN A 62 -1.95 0.91 -14.19
N GLN A 63 -0.69 0.90 -13.72
CA GLN A 63 -0.36 1.30 -12.35
C GLN A 63 -0.66 2.78 -12.09
N LEU A 64 -0.39 3.65 -13.06
CA LEU A 64 -0.60 5.10 -12.94
C LEU A 64 -2.04 5.54 -13.22
N PHE A 65 -2.66 4.95 -14.23
CA PHE A 65 -3.98 5.36 -14.74
C PHE A 65 -5.11 4.41 -14.31
N GLY A 66 -4.79 3.31 -13.62
CA GLY A 66 -5.73 2.32 -13.09
C GLY A 66 -6.15 1.26 -14.09
N VAL A 67 -6.23 1.60 -15.38
CA VAL A 67 -6.56 0.67 -16.47
C VAL A 67 -5.53 0.80 -17.58
N GLY A 68 -5.00 -0.33 -18.04
CA GLY A 68 -4.07 -0.38 -19.17
C GLY A 68 -4.69 0.11 -20.48
N LEU A 69 -3.85 0.58 -21.40
CA LEU A 69 -4.23 0.87 -22.80
C LEU A 69 -4.88 -0.36 -23.44
N VAL A 70 -4.31 -1.53 -23.17
CA VAL A 70 -4.95 -2.85 -23.28
C VAL A 70 -5.51 -3.22 -21.91
N LYS A 71 -6.83 -3.43 -21.80
CA LYS A 71 -7.49 -3.71 -20.51
C LYS A 71 -7.16 -5.10 -19.97
N THR A 72 -7.01 -6.06 -20.87
CA THR A 72 -6.67 -7.46 -20.59
C THR A 72 -5.15 -7.57 -20.52
N SER A 73 -4.56 -7.08 -19.43
CA SER A 73 -3.09 -7.11 -19.26
C SER A 73 -2.52 -8.54 -19.23
N GLU A 74 -3.38 -9.51 -18.96
CA GLU A 74 -3.14 -10.96 -19.04
C GLU A 74 -3.13 -11.53 -20.47
N ASP A 75 -3.72 -10.83 -21.44
CA ASP A 75 -3.91 -11.33 -22.80
C ASP A 75 -3.78 -10.22 -23.85
N PHE A 76 -2.66 -10.24 -24.56
CA PHE A 76 -2.35 -9.37 -25.71
C PHE A 76 -2.63 -10.05 -27.07
N GLY A 77 -3.22 -11.25 -27.03
CA GLY A 77 -3.60 -12.03 -28.20
C GLY A 77 -5.01 -11.72 -28.68
N SER A 78 -5.56 -12.59 -29.52
CA SER A 78 -6.87 -12.41 -30.17
C SER A 78 -8.07 -12.53 -29.24
N GLN A 79 -7.90 -13.09 -28.04
CA GLN A 79 -8.94 -13.16 -27.01
C GLN A 79 -8.90 -11.95 -26.05
N GLY A 80 -7.86 -11.12 -26.14
CA GLY A 80 -7.73 -9.87 -25.41
C GLY A 80 -8.50 -8.70 -26.02
N GLU A 81 -8.64 -7.62 -25.27
CA GLU A 81 -9.19 -6.36 -25.77
C GLU A 81 -8.14 -5.61 -26.60
N SER A 82 -8.50 -5.11 -27.79
CA SER A 82 -7.58 -4.28 -28.56
C SER A 82 -7.19 -2.99 -27.81
N PRO A 83 -5.95 -2.49 -28.00
CA PRO A 83 -5.51 -1.25 -27.37
C PRO A 83 -6.42 -0.09 -27.74
N ARG A 84 -6.85 0.70 -26.75
CA ARG A 84 -7.68 1.89 -26.99
C ARG A 84 -6.95 2.99 -27.74
N HIS A 85 -5.66 3.13 -27.47
CA HIS A 85 -4.77 4.12 -28.10
C HIS A 85 -3.53 3.37 -28.62
N PRO A 86 -3.62 2.70 -29.79
CA PRO A 86 -2.54 1.84 -30.30
C PRO A 86 -1.25 2.63 -30.59
N GLU A 87 -1.37 3.81 -31.19
CA GLU A 87 -0.22 4.67 -31.52
C GLU A 87 0.52 5.13 -30.26
N LEU A 88 -0.20 5.43 -29.19
CA LEU A 88 0.38 5.78 -27.89
C LEU A 88 1.12 4.59 -27.26
N LEU A 89 0.53 3.39 -27.35
CA LEU A 89 1.19 2.16 -26.86
C LEU A 89 2.50 1.91 -27.61
N ASP A 90 2.48 2.03 -28.94
CA ASP A 90 3.65 1.87 -29.78
C ASP A 90 4.72 2.93 -29.50
N TYR A 91 4.31 4.19 -29.37
CA TYR A 91 5.20 5.30 -29.01
C TYR A 91 5.91 5.05 -27.68
N LEU A 92 5.17 4.71 -26.63
CA LEU A 92 5.74 4.45 -25.31
C LEU A 92 6.60 3.19 -25.29
N ALA A 93 6.23 2.13 -26.04
CA ALA A 93 7.03 0.92 -26.16
C ALA A 93 8.38 1.20 -26.84
N LEU A 94 8.39 1.98 -27.92
CA LEU A 94 9.61 2.41 -28.59
C LEU A 94 10.46 3.29 -27.67
N GLN A 95 9.86 4.25 -26.98
CA GLN A 95 10.56 5.10 -26.00
C GLN A 95 11.22 4.26 -24.89
N PHE A 96 10.55 3.19 -24.42
CA PHE A 96 11.10 2.31 -23.40
C PHE A 96 12.26 1.45 -23.91
N ILE A 97 12.22 1.00 -25.17
CA ILE A 97 13.36 0.30 -25.78
C ILE A 97 14.52 1.27 -26.01
N ASP A 98 14.25 2.45 -26.56
CA ASP A 98 15.26 3.47 -26.91
C ASP A 98 15.96 4.06 -25.69
N SER A 99 15.29 4.08 -24.53
CA SER A 99 15.90 4.47 -23.25
C SER A 99 16.85 3.41 -22.67
N GLY A 100 16.96 2.24 -23.31
CA GLY A 100 17.69 1.10 -22.76
C GLY A 100 16.95 0.39 -21.63
N TRP A 101 15.62 0.32 -21.71
CA TRP A 101 14.75 -0.29 -20.71
C TRP A 101 14.74 0.45 -19.36
N ASP A 102 14.93 1.78 -19.38
CA ASP A 102 14.88 2.61 -18.18
C ASP A 102 13.43 2.83 -17.69
N VAL A 103 13.09 2.10 -16.62
CA VAL A 103 11.78 2.18 -15.96
C VAL A 103 11.52 3.56 -15.35
N LYS A 104 12.54 4.24 -14.81
CA LYS A 104 12.36 5.57 -14.21
C LYS A 104 12.10 6.62 -15.28
N ALA A 105 12.78 6.52 -16.43
CA ALA A 105 12.55 7.42 -17.56
C ALA A 105 11.12 7.32 -18.10
N ILE A 106 10.61 6.10 -18.31
CA ILE A 106 9.24 5.91 -18.82
C ILE A 106 8.18 6.33 -17.78
N MET A 107 8.38 6.01 -16.50
CA MET A 107 7.50 6.47 -15.42
C MET A 107 7.48 8.00 -15.33
N ARG A 108 8.65 8.65 -15.43
CA ARG A 108 8.77 10.11 -15.46
C ARG A 108 8.01 10.72 -16.64
N SER A 109 8.14 10.13 -17.84
CA SER A 109 7.41 10.55 -19.05
C SER A 109 5.89 10.54 -18.82
N MET A 110 5.38 9.45 -18.22
CA MET A 110 3.95 9.31 -17.92
C MET A 110 3.47 10.31 -16.86
N VAL A 111 4.15 10.44 -15.72
CA VAL A 111 3.70 11.32 -14.61
C VAL A 111 3.86 12.82 -14.90
N LEU A 112 4.72 13.18 -15.85
CA LEU A 112 4.88 14.56 -16.33
C LEU A 112 3.96 14.89 -17.51
N SER A 113 3.15 13.94 -17.99
CA SER A 113 2.19 14.20 -19.07
C SER A 113 1.01 15.03 -18.59
N GLU A 114 0.44 15.84 -19.49
CA GLU A 114 -0.80 16.57 -19.24
C GLU A 114 -1.93 15.62 -18.82
N THR A 115 -1.96 14.41 -19.42
CA THR A 115 -2.93 13.35 -19.10
C THR A 115 -2.89 12.94 -17.63
N TYR A 116 -1.70 12.76 -17.05
CA TYR A 116 -1.57 12.40 -15.63
C TYR A 116 -1.91 13.56 -14.70
N GLN A 117 -1.61 14.79 -15.12
CA GLN A 117 -1.83 16.01 -14.34
C GLN A 117 -3.26 16.54 -14.41
N GLN A 118 -4.15 15.89 -15.18
CA GLN A 118 -5.56 16.28 -15.22
C GLN A 118 -6.22 16.17 -13.84
N THR A 119 -7.14 17.11 -13.55
CA THR A 119 -8.01 16.99 -12.38
C THR A 119 -8.93 15.79 -12.49
N SER A 120 -9.14 15.07 -11.39
CA SER A 120 -10.15 14.01 -11.29
C SER A 120 -11.57 14.57 -11.21
N HIS A 121 -11.73 15.84 -10.82
CA HIS A 121 -13.02 16.52 -10.75
C HIS A 121 -13.55 16.80 -12.16
N ALA A 122 -14.68 16.22 -12.51
CA ALA A 122 -15.26 16.35 -13.85
C ALA A 122 -16.77 16.60 -13.80
N SER A 123 -17.31 17.28 -14.83
CA SER A 123 -18.74 17.51 -14.94
C SER A 123 -19.51 16.21 -15.20
N ARG A 124 -20.81 16.22 -14.87
CA ARG A 124 -21.70 15.08 -15.10
C ARG A 124 -21.68 14.62 -16.56
N GLU A 125 -21.57 15.56 -17.49
CA GLU A 125 -21.51 15.27 -18.93
C GLU A 125 -20.25 14.46 -19.27
N ARG A 126 -19.09 14.84 -18.72
CA ARG A 126 -17.83 14.10 -18.94
C ARG A 126 -17.88 12.70 -18.33
N TYR A 127 -18.45 12.55 -17.13
CA TYR A 127 -18.67 11.22 -16.54
C TYR A 127 -19.61 10.35 -17.37
N THR A 128 -20.63 10.94 -17.97
CA THR A 128 -21.59 10.21 -18.81
C THR A 128 -20.95 9.80 -20.14
N ALA A 129 -20.13 10.66 -20.74
CA ALA A 129 -19.44 10.41 -22.00
C ALA A 129 -18.31 9.37 -21.88
N ASP A 130 -17.59 9.35 -20.75
CA ASP A 130 -16.54 8.38 -20.47
C ASP A 130 -16.61 7.79 -19.04
N PRO A 131 -17.59 6.91 -18.75
CA PRO A 131 -17.81 6.41 -17.40
C PRO A 131 -16.60 5.68 -16.82
N ARG A 132 -15.86 4.95 -17.67
CA ARG A 132 -14.71 4.13 -17.26
C ARG A 132 -13.35 4.83 -17.43
N ASN A 133 -13.35 6.13 -17.73
CA ASN A 133 -12.16 6.94 -18.01
C ASN A 133 -11.22 6.32 -19.06
N ARG A 134 -11.76 5.65 -20.09
CA ARG A 134 -10.99 4.96 -21.14
C ARG A 134 -10.48 5.92 -22.22
N GLN A 135 -11.10 7.08 -22.34
CA GLN A 135 -10.66 8.19 -23.21
C GLN A 135 -9.77 9.17 -22.44
N LEU A 136 -9.57 8.97 -21.13
CA LEU A 136 -8.72 9.82 -20.28
C LEU A 136 -9.25 11.27 -20.26
N ALA A 137 -10.57 11.41 -20.15
CA ALA A 137 -11.27 12.70 -20.15
C ALA A 137 -11.11 13.46 -18.81
N ARG A 138 -10.55 12.80 -17.79
CA ARG A 138 -10.25 13.32 -16.46
C ARG A 138 -9.07 12.56 -15.84
N GLY A 139 -8.53 13.10 -14.75
CA GLY A 139 -7.53 12.43 -13.93
C GLY A 139 -8.06 11.11 -13.37
N SER A 140 -7.21 10.08 -13.38
CA SER A 140 -7.58 8.77 -12.85
C SER A 140 -7.72 8.80 -11.32
N ARG A 141 -8.86 8.33 -10.82
CA ARG A 141 -9.16 8.17 -9.39
C ARG A 141 -9.51 6.71 -9.13
N PHE A 142 -8.71 6.03 -8.31
CA PHE A 142 -8.93 4.64 -7.91
C PHE A 142 -8.29 4.36 -6.56
N ARG A 143 -8.75 3.31 -5.86
CA ARG A 143 -8.18 2.91 -4.57
C ARG A 143 -6.75 2.40 -4.73
N LEU A 144 -5.92 2.77 -3.76
CA LEU A 144 -4.57 2.27 -3.62
C LEU A 144 -4.59 0.78 -3.27
N ASP A 145 -3.56 0.08 -3.71
CA ASP A 145 -3.37 -1.33 -3.39
C ASP A 145 -3.04 -1.49 -1.89
N ALA A 146 -3.35 -2.66 -1.32
CA ALA A 146 -3.15 -2.98 0.10
C ALA A 146 -1.79 -2.57 0.67
N GLU A 147 -0.70 -2.90 -0.03
CA GLU A 147 0.65 -2.59 0.42
C GLU A 147 0.92 -1.09 0.44
N VAL A 148 0.32 -0.35 -0.50
CA VAL A 148 0.48 1.09 -0.62
C VAL A 148 -0.33 1.80 0.46
N VAL A 149 -1.56 1.35 0.76
CA VAL A 149 -2.36 1.88 1.88
C VAL A 149 -1.59 1.76 3.19
N ARG A 150 -1.08 0.56 3.48
CA ARG A 150 -0.30 0.33 4.71
C ARG A 150 0.98 1.16 4.75
N ASP A 151 1.77 1.15 3.67
CA ASP A 151 3.03 1.89 3.62
C ASP A 151 2.80 3.42 3.67
N GLU A 152 1.69 3.93 3.12
CA GLU A 152 1.31 5.35 3.20
C GLU A 152 0.98 5.75 4.63
N VAL A 153 0.15 4.98 5.35
CA VAL A 153 -0.19 5.29 6.74
C VAL A 153 1.05 5.30 7.63
N LEU A 154 1.96 4.33 7.44
CA LEU A 154 3.23 4.29 8.16
C LEU A 154 4.18 5.41 7.77
N ALA A 155 4.19 5.84 6.50
CA ALA A 155 5.06 6.92 6.04
C ALA A 155 4.60 8.26 6.62
N VAL A 156 3.30 8.55 6.57
CA VAL A 156 2.71 9.79 7.08
C VAL A 156 2.89 9.89 8.59
N SER A 157 2.75 8.78 9.31
CA SER A 157 2.97 8.76 10.76
C SER A 157 4.42 8.79 11.17
N GLY A 158 5.38 8.61 10.26
CA GLY A 158 6.81 8.55 10.59
C GLY A 158 7.28 7.18 11.11
N LEU A 159 6.41 6.16 11.14
CA LEU A 159 6.75 4.81 11.61
C LEU A 159 7.41 3.94 10.52
N LEU A 160 7.34 4.33 9.24
CA LEU A 160 7.78 3.48 8.14
C LEU A 160 9.29 3.16 8.20
N ASN A 161 9.61 1.91 8.52
CA ASN A 161 10.97 1.42 8.43
C ASN A 161 11.34 1.05 6.98
N CYS A 162 12.21 1.88 6.41
CA CYS A 162 12.69 1.78 5.02
C CYS A 162 13.89 0.83 4.83
N THR A 163 14.32 0.09 5.86
CA THR A 163 15.46 -0.84 5.79
C THR A 163 15.29 -1.83 4.65
N GLN A 164 16.24 -1.84 3.72
CA GLN A 164 16.23 -2.73 2.56
C GLN A 164 16.94 -4.05 2.85
N PHE A 165 16.53 -5.10 2.13
CA PHE A 165 17.11 -6.46 2.14
C PHE A 165 16.99 -7.22 3.48
N GLY A 166 17.28 -8.51 3.48
CA GLY A 166 17.15 -9.36 4.66
C GLY A 166 15.78 -10.04 4.78
N LYS A 167 15.53 -10.67 5.93
CA LYS A 167 14.40 -11.58 6.15
C LYS A 167 13.06 -10.84 6.17
N SER A 168 12.00 -11.54 5.80
CA SER A 168 10.63 -11.07 6.00
C SER A 168 10.32 -10.85 7.48
N VAL A 169 9.42 -9.92 7.76
CA VAL A 169 8.92 -9.58 9.09
C VAL A 169 7.47 -9.99 9.27
N LYS A 170 7.04 -10.12 10.51
CA LYS A 170 5.70 -10.52 10.93
C LYS A 170 5.02 -9.37 11.67
N PRO A 171 4.32 -8.45 10.98
CA PRO A 171 3.52 -7.44 11.66
C PRO A 171 2.43 -8.07 12.57
N PRO A 172 1.88 -7.35 13.54
CA PRO A 172 0.76 -7.82 14.36
C PRO A 172 -0.39 -8.41 13.53
N GLN A 173 -1.02 -9.45 14.08
CA GLN A 173 -2.19 -10.12 13.52
C GLN A 173 -3.10 -10.57 14.67
N PRO A 174 -4.43 -10.65 14.45
CA PRO A 174 -5.33 -11.24 15.43
C PRO A 174 -4.90 -12.65 15.85
N ALA A 175 -5.06 -12.95 17.14
CA ALA A 175 -4.78 -14.28 17.68
C ALA A 175 -5.69 -15.36 17.06
N GLY A 176 -5.25 -16.63 17.12
CA GLY A 176 -6.05 -17.78 16.69
C GLY A 176 -6.10 -18.04 15.17
N LEU A 177 -5.68 -17.09 14.32
CA LEU A 177 -5.71 -17.26 12.85
C LEU A 177 -4.87 -18.47 12.37
N TRP A 178 -3.81 -18.79 13.08
CA TRP A 178 -2.87 -19.84 12.71
C TRP A 178 -3.29 -21.24 13.17
N GLU A 179 -4.22 -21.35 14.12
CA GLU A 179 -4.70 -22.63 14.66
C GLU A 179 -5.46 -23.45 13.60
N THR A 180 -6.11 -22.77 12.65
CA THR A 180 -6.91 -23.40 11.59
C THR A 180 -6.09 -23.89 10.41
N VAL A 181 -4.88 -23.35 10.20
CA VAL A 181 -4.04 -23.59 9.01
C VAL A 181 -2.68 -24.22 9.32
N ALA A 182 -2.27 -24.27 10.59
CA ALA A 182 -1.00 -24.83 10.99
C ALA A 182 -1.13 -26.32 11.31
N MET A 183 -0.69 -27.16 10.37
CA MET A 183 -0.45 -28.58 10.66
C MET A 183 0.86 -28.75 11.45
N PRO A 184 1.04 -29.83 12.22
CA PRO A 184 2.29 -30.10 12.95
C PRO A 184 3.55 -30.11 12.06
N THR A 185 3.40 -30.43 10.78
CA THR A 185 4.48 -30.45 9.77
C THR A 185 4.68 -29.12 9.04
N SER A 186 3.84 -28.11 9.31
CA SER A 186 3.94 -26.79 8.68
C SER A 186 5.11 -25.99 9.27
N TYR A 187 5.85 -25.28 8.42
CA TYR A 187 6.83 -24.30 8.87
C TYR A 187 6.53 -22.92 8.26
N PRO A 188 6.37 -21.86 9.06
CA PRO A 188 6.14 -21.91 10.51
C PRO A 188 4.77 -22.52 10.84
N ASN A 189 4.67 -23.19 11.99
CA ASN A 189 3.43 -23.69 12.56
C ASN A 189 2.79 -22.69 13.55
N SER A 190 3.49 -21.62 13.90
CA SER A 190 2.96 -20.55 14.75
C SER A 190 3.34 -19.17 14.23
N TYR A 191 2.60 -18.17 14.67
CA TYR A 191 2.86 -16.77 14.38
C TYR A 191 3.18 -16.02 15.67
N THR A 192 4.36 -15.42 15.68
CA THR A 192 4.78 -14.50 16.73
C THR A 192 5.07 -13.19 16.02
N PRO A 193 4.32 -12.12 16.31
CA PRO A 193 4.62 -10.80 15.76
C PRO A 193 6.05 -10.38 16.09
N ASP A 194 6.74 -9.76 15.13
CA ASP A 194 7.99 -9.09 15.38
C ASP A 194 7.72 -7.75 16.10
N GLU A 195 8.60 -7.38 17.02
CA GLU A 195 8.47 -6.16 17.83
C GLU A 195 9.32 -4.99 17.28
N GLY A 196 9.04 -3.78 17.79
CA GLY A 196 9.77 -2.55 17.49
C GLY A 196 9.74 -2.19 16.00
N GLY A 197 10.83 -1.59 15.51
CA GLY A 197 10.93 -1.12 14.13
C GLY A 197 10.73 -2.19 13.06
N LYS A 198 10.78 -3.49 13.40
CA LYS A 198 10.47 -4.59 12.46
C LYS A 198 8.98 -4.70 12.15
N ALA A 199 8.09 -4.39 13.11
CA ALA A 199 6.64 -4.42 12.92
C ALA A 199 6.19 -3.42 11.83
N PHE A 200 6.90 -2.29 11.71
CA PHE A 200 6.57 -1.18 10.82
C PHE A 200 7.38 -1.15 9.52
N ARG A 201 7.98 -2.28 9.16
CA ARG A 201 8.72 -2.39 7.90
C ARG A 201 7.80 -2.30 6.70
N ARG A 202 8.33 -1.77 5.59
CA ARG A 202 7.68 -1.76 4.26
C ARG A 202 6.99 -3.09 3.97
N SER A 203 5.76 -3.01 3.47
CA SER A 203 4.86 -4.13 3.21
C SER A 203 5.44 -5.17 2.23
N LEU A 204 6.41 -4.76 1.40
CA LEU A 204 7.21 -5.66 0.57
C LEU A 204 7.89 -6.78 1.39
N TYR A 205 8.28 -6.49 2.63
CA TYR A 205 8.97 -7.43 3.52
C TYR A 205 8.03 -8.17 4.46
N THR A 206 6.72 -7.96 4.40
CA THR A 206 5.77 -8.73 5.20
C THR A 206 5.86 -10.22 4.85
N PHE A 207 5.77 -11.08 5.86
CA PHE A 207 5.79 -12.52 5.68
C PHE A 207 4.47 -13.02 5.06
N TRP A 208 4.56 -13.90 4.06
CA TRP A 208 3.41 -14.50 3.39
C TRP A 208 3.43 -16.02 3.53
N LYS A 209 2.40 -16.60 4.14
CA LYS A 209 2.12 -18.04 4.08
C LYS A 209 1.10 -18.27 2.98
N ARG A 210 1.37 -19.21 2.05
CA ARG A 210 0.50 -19.45 0.88
C ARG A 210 -0.97 -19.67 1.26
N GLY A 211 -1.24 -20.47 2.30
CA GLY A 211 -2.60 -20.74 2.78
C GLY A 211 -3.13 -19.77 3.85
N LEU A 212 -2.35 -18.76 4.23
CA LEU A 212 -2.78 -17.70 5.16
C LEU A 212 -2.00 -16.40 4.85
N PRO A 213 -2.41 -15.68 3.80
CA PRO A 213 -1.86 -14.36 3.50
C PRO A 213 -2.14 -13.38 4.64
N PRO A 214 -1.41 -12.24 4.72
CA PRO A 214 -1.67 -11.23 5.73
C PRO A 214 -3.14 -10.79 5.71
N PRO A 215 -3.88 -10.90 6.83
CA PRO A 215 -5.33 -10.70 6.85
C PRO A 215 -5.70 -9.27 6.46
N GLN A 216 -4.97 -8.29 6.98
CA GLN A 216 -5.14 -6.88 6.63
C GLN A 216 -4.99 -6.61 5.12
N MET A 217 -4.01 -7.25 4.47
CA MET A 217 -3.78 -7.03 3.03
C MET A 217 -4.85 -7.73 2.19
N THR A 218 -5.34 -8.87 2.66
CA THR A 218 -6.39 -9.65 1.97
C THR A 218 -7.72 -8.89 1.94
N ILE A 219 -8.06 -8.15 3.01
CA ILE A 219 -9.24 -7.27 3.06
C ILE A 219 -9.14 -6.14 2.02
N PHE A 220 -7.92 -5.68 1.70
CA PHE A 220 -7.63 -4.71 0.64
C PHE A 220 -7.28 -5.36 -0.71
N ASP A 221 -7.88 -6.51 -1.01
CA ASP A 221 -7.79 -7.21 -2.30
C ASP A 221 -6.36 -7.65 -2.71
N ALA A 222 -5.44 -7.81 -1.75
CA ALA A 222 -4.14 -8.36 -2.07
C ALA A 222 -4.26 -9.84 -2.51
N PRO A 223 -3.54 -10.26 -3.57
CA PRO A 223 -3.61 -11.60 -4.11
C PRO A 223 -2.94 -12.60 -3.16
N THR A 224 -3.53 -13.78 -3.02
CA THR A 224 -3.12 -14.84 -2.08
C THR A 224 -1.77 -15.51 -2.41
N ARG A 225 -1.17 -15.18 -3.57
CA ARG A 225 0.04 -15.82 -4.15
C ARG A 225 -0.11 -17.32 -4.45
N GLU A 226 -1.33 -17.84 -4.48
CA GLU A 226 -1.63 -19.21 -4.89
C GLU A 226 -1.63 -19.37 -6.41
N SER A 227 -2.05 -18.32 -7.12
CA SER A 227 -2.07 -18.23 -8.57
C SER A 227 -1.38 -16.95 -9.06
N CYS A 228 -1.03 -16.93 -10.35
CA CYS A 228 -0.49 -15.72 -10.96
C CYS A 228 -1.61 -14.69 -11.13
N THR A 229 -1.42 -13.49 -10.59
CA THR A 229 -2.38 -12.38 -10.71
C THR A 229 -1.79 -11.30 -11.61
N ALA A 230 -2.20 -11.29 -12.89
CA ALA A 230 -1.75 -10.28 -13.84
C ALA A 230 -2.45 -8.93 -13.64
N ARG A 231 -3.73 -8.96 -13.25
CA ARG A 231 -4.55 -7.78 -12.91
C ARG A 231 -5.16 -7.99 -11.52
N ARG A 232 -4.95 -7.02 -10.64
CA ARG A 232 -5.56 -7.00 -9.30
C ARG A 232 -7.02 -6.55 -9.38
N GLU A 233 -7.86 -7.16 -8.57
CA GLU A 233 -9.20 -6.66 -8.31
C GLU A 233 -9.14 -5.46 -7.38
N ARG A 234 -10.15 -4.60 -7.45
CA ARG A 234 -10.28 -3.43 -6.59
C ARG A 234 -11.73 -3.33 -6.17
N THR A 235 -11.98 -3.53 -4.90
CA THR A 235 -13.30 -3.46 -4.29
C THR A 235 -13.37 -2.25 -3.36
N ASN A 236 -14.59 -1.83 -3.06
CA ASN A 236 -14.87 -0.88 -1.99
C ASN A 236 -15.89 -1.54 -1.07
N THR A 237 -15.43 -2.05 0.06
CA THR A 237 -16.29 -2.75 1.02
C THR A 237 -16.24 -2.04 2.37
N PRO A 238 -17.36 -2.03 3.13
CA PRO A 238 -17.36 -1.51 4.50
C PRO A 238 -16.31 -2.19 5.41
N LEU A 239 -15.93 -3.43 5.11
CA LEU A 239 -14.89 -4.15 5.87
C LEU A 239 -13.52 -3.46 5.77
N GLN A 240 -13.20 -2.83 4.64
CA GLN A 240 -11.96 -2.07 4.48
C GLN A 240 -11.94 -0.83 5.39
N ALA A 241 -13.07 -0.11 5.50
CA ALA A 241 -13.19 1.02 6.42
C ALA A 241 -13.11 0.57 7.88
N LEU A 242 -13.79 -0.52 8.23
CA LEU A 242 -13.72 -1.10 9.58
C LEU A 242 -12.30 -1.58 9.93
N LEU A 243 -11.54 -2.11 8.96
CA LEU A 243 -10.15 -2.48 9.19
C LEU A 243 -9.31 -1.24 9.56
N LEU A 244 -9.43 -0.13 8.81
CA LEU A 244 -8.71 1.11 9.14
C LEU A 244 -9.04 1.63 10.53
N MET A 245 -10.29 1.45 10.98
CA MET A 245 -10.76 1.92 12.29
C MET A 245 -10.32 1.06 13.49
N ASN A 246 -9.98 -0.21 13.27
CA ASN A 246 -9.84 -1.18 14.37
C ASN A 246 -8.47 -1.88 14.41
N GLU A 247 -7.62 -1.70 13.40
CA GLU A 247 -6.33 -2.40 13.35
C GLU A 247 -5.27 -1.68 14.20
N GLU A 248 -4.49 -2.47 14.94
CA GLU A 248 -3.55 -1.98 15.95
C GLU A 248 -2.43 -1.10 15.37
N GLN A 249 -1.89 -1.44 14.20
CA GLN A 249 -0.84 -0.64 13.55
C GLN A 249 -1.38 0.69 13.03
N TYR A 250 -2.60 0.75 12.51
CA TYR A 250 -3.20 2.02 12.06
C TYR A 250 -3.48 2.95 13.23
N PHE A 251 -3.90 2.39 14.36
CA PHE A 251 -4.09 3.15 15.58
C PHE A 251 -2.76 3.66 16.17
N ALA A 252 -1.74 2.81 16.24
CA ALA A 252 -0.39 3.21 16.64
C ALA A 252 0.18 4.31 15.73
N ALA A 253 -0.06 4.22 14.42
CA ALA A 253 0.31 5.26 13.46
C ALA A 253 -0.43 6.59 13.73
N ALA A 254 -1.73 6.54 14.04
CA ALA A 254 -2.49 7.74 14.39
C ALA A 254 -1.93 8.43 15.64
N GLN A 255 -1.62 7.65 16.69
CA GLN A 255 -1.06 8.16 17.92
C GLN A 255 0.34 8.76 17.71
N ASN A 256 1.24 8.07 17.01
CA ASN A 256 2.58 8.56 16.74
C ASN A 256 2.57 9.89 15.97
N TRP A 257 1.62 10.05 15.03
CA TRP A 257 1.47 11.32 14.31
C TRP A 257 0.88 12.42 15.20
N ALA A 258 -0.10 12.10 16.05
CA ALA A 258 -0.64 13.03 17.03
C ALA A 258 0.43 13.55 18.00
N GLU A 259 1.31 12.68 18.50
CA GLU A 259 2.47 13.05 19.32
C GLU A 259 3.37 14.04 18.57
N SER A 260 3.75 13.72 17.33
CA SER A 260 4.58 14.61 16.49
C SER A 260 3.94 15.98 16.23
N LEU A 261 2.61 16.06 16.12
CA LEU A 261 1.90 17.34 15.96
C LEU A 261 1.92 18.17 17.26
N LEU A 262 1.76 17.52 18.40
CA LEU A 262 1.76 18.16 19.72
C LEU A 262 3.15 18.66 20.14
N GLU A 263 4.22 17.99 19.72
CA GLU A 263 5.61 18.44 19.94
C GLU A 263 5.92 19.79 19.27
N LYS A 264 5.16 20.16 18.22
CA LYS A 264 5.29 21.45 17.53
C LYS A 264 4.59 22.55 18.32
N ALA A 265 5.16 22.92 19.47
CA ALA A 265 4.60 23.89 20.41
C ALA A 265 4.34 25.29 19.80
N GLN A 266 5.05 25.64 18.73
CA GLN A 266 4.91 26.91 18.01
C GLN A 266 3.68 26.99 17.11
N LEU A 267 3.03 25.86 16.81
CA LEU A 267 1.85 25.81 15.95
C LEU A 267 0.57 25.95 16.76
N THR A 268 -0.37 26.71 16.21
CA THR A 268 -1.77 26.70 16.68
C THR A 268 -2.46 25.40 16.30
N ASP A 269 -3.58 25.09 16.95
CA ASP A 269 -4.39 23.90 16.62
C ASP A 269 -4.82 23.92 15.15
N ALA A 270 -5.34 25.04 14.66
CA ALA A 270 -5.72 25.18 13.26
C ALA A 270 -4.57 24.86 12.28
N GLN A 271 -3.33 25.25 12.62
CA GLN A 271 -2.15 24.92 11.82
C GLN A 271 -1.78 23.44 11.92
N ARG A 272 -1.89 22.83 13.11
CA ARG A 272 -1.66 21.39 13.29
C ARG A 272 -2.70 20.55 12.54
N ILE A 273 -3.98 20.92 12.61
CA ILE A 273 -5.07 20.29 11.85
C ILE A 273 -4.80 20.40 10.36
N SER A 274 -4.44 21.59 9.87
CA SER A 274 -4.12 21.81 8.46
C SER A 274 -2.95 20.95 8.00
N GLN A 275 -1.89 20.86 8.81
CA GLN A 275 -0.74 20.00 8.53
C GLN A 275 -1.12 18.52 8.53
N ALA A 276 -1.93 18.07 9.49
CA ALA A 276 -2.40 16.68 9.54
C ALA A 276 -3.24 16.33 8.30
N TYR A 277 -4.18 17.22 7.95
CA TYR A 277 -5.05 17.06 6.79
C TYR A 277 -4.26 17.03 5.48
N GLU A 278 -3.31 17.97 5.29
CA GLU A 278 -2.46 18.01 4.10
C GLU A 278 -1.59 16.78 3.97
N MET A 279 -0.95 16.32 5.05
CA MET A 279 -0.08 15.14 5.00
C MET A 279 -0.86 13.86 4.68
N ILE A 280 -2.09 13.71 5.17
CA ILE A 280 -2.91 12.50 4.96
C ILE A 280 -3.64 12.52 3.60
N THR A 281 -4.16 13.68 3.21
CA THR A 281 -5.04 13.82 2.03
C THR A 281 -4.33 14.37 0.79
N ALA A 282 -3.13 14.93 0.95
CA ALA A 282 -2.41 15.72 -0.06
C ALA A 282 -3.16 16.99 -0.53
N HIS A 283 -4.09 17.51 0.28
CA HIS A 283 -4.86 18.72 -0.01
C HIS A 283 -4.85 19.66 1.19
N ILE A 284 -4.97 20.97 0.95
CA ILE A 284 -5.16 21.95 2.02
C ILE A 284 -6.66 21.94 2.40
N PRO A 285 -7.03 21.92 3.69
CA PRO A 285 -8.44 21.92 4.06
C PRO A 285 -9.10 23.24 3.68
N GLU A 286 -10.32 23.17 3.16
CA GLU A 286 -11.17 24.34 2.98
C GLU A 286 -11.55 24.94 4.34
N PRO A 287 -11.88 26.25 4.42
CA PRO A 287 -12.24 26.89 5.69
C PRO A 287 -13.38 26.17 6.44
N GLN A 288 -14.37 25.65 5.72
CA GLN A 288 -15.46 24.87 6.31
C GLN A 288 -14.96 23.55 6.91
N THR A 289 -14.14 22.79 6.16
CA THR A 289 -13.56 21.54 6.65
C THR A 289 -12.67 21.76 7.87
N LEU A 290 -11.90 22.85 7.89
CA LEU A 290 -11.08 23.20 9.04
C LEU A 290 -11.92 23.48 10.29
N ASP A 291 -13.03 24.19 10.14
CA ASP A 291 -13.97 24.47 11.24
C ASP A 291 -14.62 23.19 11.77
N GLU A 292 -15.07 22.29 10.88
CA GLU A 292 -15.63 20.98 11.25
C GLU A 292 -14.61 20.11 12.02
N LEU A 293 -13.35 20.09 11.58
CA LEU A 293 -12.27 19.36 12.25
C LEU A 293 -11.93 19.96 13.62
N GLN A 294 -11.97 21.30 13.74
CA GLN A 294 -11.75 21.99 15.02
C GLN A 294 -12.86 21.66 16.02
N GLN A 295 -14.13 21.69 15.58
CA GLN A 295 -15.27 21.28 16.40
C GLN A 295 -15.15 19.81 16.83
N GLY A 296 -14.72 18.93 15.92
CA GLY A 296 -14.46 17.52 16.23
C GLY A 296 -13.37 17.34 17.29
N LEU A 297 -12.26 18.07 17.17
CA LEU A 297 -11.19 18.05 18.17
C LEU A 297 -11.67 18.51 19.55
N ASP A 298 -12.46 19.59 19.60
CA ASP A 298 -12.99 20.10 20.86
C ASP A 298 -13.98 19.13 21.51
N ALA A 299 -14.79 18.41 20.71
CA ALA A 299 -15.64 17.35 21.20
C ALA A 299 -14.84 16.17 21.78
N PHE A 300 -13.75 15.75 21.12
CA PHE A 300 -12.87 14.71 21.67
C PHE A 300 -12.18 15.17 22.96
N ARG A 301 -11.73 16.43 23.04
CA ARG A 301 -11.16 16.99 24.27
C ARG A 301 -12.13 16.94 25.43
N GLU A 302 -13.39 17.29 25.21
CA GLU A 302 -14.42 17.22 26.25
C GLU A 302 -14.63 15.77 26.73
N LEU A 303 -14.74 14.83 25.79
CA LEU A 303 -14.86 13.41 26.10
C LEU A 303 -13.71 12.92 26.98
N TYR A 304 -12.47 13.12 26.54
CA TYR A 304 -11.28 12.58 27.23
C TYR A 304 -10.91 13.32 28.52
N ARG A 305 -11.33 14.58 28.70
CA ARG A 305 -11.21 15.26 30.00
C ARG A 305 -12.18 14.71 31.04
N SER A 306 -13.34 14.22 30.60
CA SER A 306 -14.39 13.70 31.48
C SER A 306 -14.22 12.21 31.83
N ASP A 307 -13.47 11.45 31.03
CA ASP A 307 -13.33 9.99 31.17
C ASP A 307 -11.86 9.54 31.13
N SER A 308 -11.26 9.37 32.31
CA SER A 308 -9.89 8.87 32.44
C SER A 308 -9.74 7.42 31.97
N ALA A 309 -10.78 6.60 32.10
CA ALA A 309 -10.72 5.20 31.65
C ALA A 309 -10.67 5.12 30.12
N ALA A 310 -11.39 6.00 29.43
CA ALA A 310 -11.30 6.14 27.98
C ALA A 310 -9.89 6.57 27.52
N VAL A 311 -9.24 7.48 28.26
CA VAL A 311 -7.84 7.87 28.00
C VAL A 311 -6.89 6.70 28.16
N ASP A 312 -7.02 5.92 29.24
CA ASP A 312 -6.16 4.75 29.46
C ASP A 312 -6.35 3.68 28.38
N ALA A 313 -7.59 3.43 27.96
CA ALA A 313 -7.89 2.49 26.87
C ALA A 313 -7.32 2.97 25.52
N MET A 314 -7.43 4.26 25.21
CA MET A 314 -6.88 4.89 24.01
C MET A 314 -5.35 4.72 23.96
N LEU A 315 -4.65 5.10 25.03
CA LEU A 315 -3.18 5.13 25.04
C LEU A 315 -2.55 3.74 25.23
N ALA A 316 -3.30 2.75 25.73
CA ALA A 316 -2.82 1.39 25.86
C ALA A 316 -2.53 0.70 24.51
N ALA A 317 -3.11 1.19 23.41
CA ALA A 317 -2.97 0.60 22.08
C ALA A 317 -1.58 0.79 21.45
N ASN A 318 -0.78 1.77 21.88
CA ASN A 318 0.51 2.11 21.24
C ASN A 318 1.75 1.37 21.77
N ARG A 319 1.56 0.29 22.57
CA ARG A 319 2.67 -0.50 23.12
C ARG A 319 3.58 -1.17 22.06
N LEU A 320 3.22 -1.10 20.77
CA LEU A 320 4.00 -1.65 19.67
C LEU A 320 5.16 -0.74 19.24
N ALA A 321 5.06 0.58 19.43
CA ALA A 321 6.09 1.55 19.05
C ALA A 321 7.09 1.86 20.19
N ASP A 322 6.63 1.82 21.44
CA ASP A 322 7.39 2.28 22.62
C ASP A 322 8.51 1.33 23.11
N ASN A 323 8.65 0.14 22.51
CA ASN A 323 9.62 -0.87 22.98
C ASN A 323 11.09 -0.54 22.69
N GLU A 324 11.43 0.56 21.99
CA GLU A 324 12.81 1.06 21.92
C GLU A 324 13.11 2.18 22.92
N ALA A 325 12.14 3.06 23.23
CA ALA A 325 12.33 4.18 24.16
C ALA A 325 12.17 3.79 25.65
N SER A 326 11.30 2.82 25.93
CA SER A 326 11.02 2.37 27.31
C SER A 326 12.18 1.57 27.93
N ALA A 327 12.99 0.89 27.11
CA ALA A 327 14.14 0.11 27.59
C ALA A 327 15.26 0.99 28.21
N GLU A 328 15.39 2.24 27.78
CA GLU A 328 16.34 3.20 28.37
C GLU A 328 15.76 3.88 29.63
N ALA A 329 14.45 4.15 29.67
CA ALA A 329 13.79 4.86 30.76
C ALA A 329 13.60 4.01 32.04
N GLU A 330 13.39 2.70 31.92
CA GLU A 330 13.29 1.81 33.10
C GLU A 330 14.62 1.64 33.85
N SER A 331 15.76 1.88 33.18
CA SER A 331 17.08 1.84 33.83
C SER A 331 17.38 3.07 34.71
N ALA A 332 16.66 4.18 34.49
CA ALA A 332 16.89 5.46 35.15
C ALA A 332 15.94 5.75 36.34
N THR A 333 14.83 5.02 36.46
CA THR A 333 13.73 5.38 37.39
C THR A 333 13.87 4.76 38.79
N THR A 334 14.89 3.93 39.04
CA THR A 334 15.16 3.32 40.37
C THR A 334 15.85 4.25 41.38
N ALA A 335 15.89 5.57 41.14
CA ALA A 335 16.48 6.52 42.06
C ALA A 335 15.71 7.85 42.09
N SER A 336 14.69 7.95 42.95
CA SER A 336 14.47 9.08 43.88
C SER A 336 12.98 9.19 44.26
N ALA A 337 12.67 8.82 45.50
CA ALA A 337 11.36 8.99 46.10
C ALA A 337 11.40 10.13 47.13
N THR A 338 11.02 11.35 46.75
CA THR A 338 10.53 12.38 47.67
C THR A 338 9.80 13.46 46.86
N THR A 339 8.56 13.82 47.26
CA THR A 339 7.88 15.13 47.14
C THR A 339 6.38 15.00 46.80
N THR A 340 5.53 14.94 47.82
CA THR A 340 4.08 14.66 47.72
C THR A 340 3.22 15.85 47.26
N GLN A 341 3.76 17.07 47.13
CA GLN A 341 3.00 18.26 46.69
C GLN A 341 3.38 18.76 45.28
N ALA A 342 4.62 18.58 44.85
CA ALA A 342 5.02 18.76 43.45
C ALA A 342 4.35 17.70 42.56
N ASN A 343 4.23 16.47 43.05
CA ASN A 343 3.62 15.35 42.33
C ASN A 343 2.15 15.58 41.93
N ALA A 344 1.38 16.39 42.67
CA ALA A 344 -0.02 16.66 42.32
C ALA A 344 -0.15 17.59 41.09
N ASN A 345 0.70 18.63 41.00
CA ASN A 345 0.76 19.50 39.82
C ASN A 345 1.34 18.76 38.61
N THR A 346 2.36 17.91 38.83
CA THR A 346 2.93 17.07 37.77
C THR A 346 1.94 16.01 37.28
N ALA A 347 1.15 15.41 38.18
CA ALA A 347 0.13 14.42 37.81
C ALA A 347 -1.07 15.06 37.08
N ALA A 348 -1.49 16.26 37.48
CA ALA A 348 -2.53 17.00 36.78
C ALA A 348 -2.08 17.43 35.36
N ASP A 349 -0.84 17.92 35.24
CA ASP A 349 -0.23 18.27 33.95
C ASP A 349 -0.05 17.04 33.06
N LEU A 350 0.38 15.91 33.62
CA LEU A 350 0.49 14.64 32.89
C LEU A 350 -0.88 14.13 32.43
N SER A 351 -1.90 14.20 33.29
CA SER A 351 -3.28 13.82 32.94
C SER A 351 -3.85 14.69 31.82
N ALA A 352 -3.59 16.00 31.87
CA ALA A 352 -3.99 16.92 30.81
C ALA A 352 -3.28 16.60 29.49
N LYS A 353 -1.98 16.34 29.51
CA LYS A 353 -1.20 15.92 28.32
C LYS A 353 -1.70 14.60 27.73
N ARG A 354 -2.02 13.63 28.57
CA ARG A 354 -2.58 12.33 28.14
C ARG A 354 -3.96 12.48 27.49
N SER A 355 -4.82 13.31 28.08
CA SER A 355 -6.15 13.61 27.52
C SER A 355 -6.05 14.34 26.18
N GLU A 356 -5.12 15.29 26.08
CA GLU A 356 -4.84 16.02 24.86
C GLU A 356 -4.33 15.08 23.75
N LEU A 357 -3.38 14.20 24.08
CA LEU A 357 -2.90 13.19 23.14
C LEU A 357 -4.03 12.27 22.67
N ALA A 358 -4.88 11.77 23.58
CA ALA A 358 -6.02 10.94 23.22
C ALA A 358 -6.97 11.65 22.23
N ALA A 359 -7.25 12.94 22.43
CA ALA A 359 -8.10 13.71 21.54
C ALA A 359 -7.48 13.88 20.14
N TRP A 360 -6.19 14.22 20.07
CA TRP A 360 -5.48 14.34 18.79
C TRP A 360 -5.35 13.00 18.06
N THR A 361 -5.09 11.91 18.78
CA THR A 361 -5.06 10.55 18.22
C THR A 361 -6.38 10.23 17.52
N MET A 362 -7.53 10.54 18.15
CA MET A 362 -8.83 10.31 17.52
C MET A 362 -9.10 11.19 16.30
N LEU A 363 -8.69 12.45 16.32
CA LEU A 363 -8.78 13.32 15.15
C LEU A 363 -7.96 12.76 13.98
N VAL A 364 -6.69 12.42 14.22
CA VAL A 364 -5.80 11.84 13.20
C VAL A 364 -6.33 10.49 12.71
N HIS A 365 -6.78 9.62 13.62
CA HIS A 365 -7.34 8.33 13.28
C HIS A 365 -8.59 8.47 12.39
N SER A 366 -9.43 9.46 12.67
CA SER A 366 -10.59 9.79 11.83
C SER A 366 -10.18 10.27 10.43
N LEU A 367 -9.09 11.03 10.32
CA LEU A 367 -8.53 11.45 9.02
C LEU A 367 -7.89 10.29 8.25
N LEU A 368 -7.21 9.37 8.93
CA LEU A 368 -6.60 8.17 8.35
C LEU A 368 -7.64 7.15 7.88
N ASN A 369 -8.89 7.23 8.34
CA ASN A 369 -9.99 6.44 7.81
C ASN A 369 -10.42 6.96 6.42
N LEU A 370 -9.69 6.48 5.40
CA LEU A 370 -9.70 6.92 4.01
C LEU A 370 -11.06 6.90 3.29
N ASP A 371 -12.08 6.23 3.84
CA ASP A 371 -13.35 6.00 3.15
C ASP A 371 -14.13 7.30 2.88
N ILE A 372 -13.95 8.33 3.72
CA ILE A 372 -14.66 9.60 3.62
C ILE A 372 -13.87 10.64 2.80
N THR A 373 -12.54 10.65 2.86
CA THR A 373 -11.70 11.74 2.31
C THR A 373 -11.15 11.44 0.91
N LYS A 374 -10.85 10.18 0.56
CA LYS A 374 -10.30 9.84 -0.77
C LYS A 374 -11.29 9.15 -1.70
N THR A 375 -12.45 8.68 -1.22
CA THR A 375 -13.39 7.86 -2.03
C THR A 375 -14.80 8.40 -2.17
N ARG A 376 -15.10 9.59 -1.65
CA ARG A 376 -16.39 10.24 -1.91
C ARG A 376 -16.40 10.93 -3.28
N GLU A 377 -17.30 10.42 -4.13
CA GLU A 377 -17.74 10.84 -5.48
C GLU A 377 -16.87 10.48 -6.70
#